data_AF-A0A7S2GX01-F1
#
_entry.id   AF-A0A7S2GX01-F1
#
_cell.length_a   1.000
_cell.length_b   1.000
_cell.length_c   1.000
_cell.angle_alpha   90.00
_cell.angle_beta   90.00
_cell.angle_gamma   90.00
#
_symmetry.space_group_name_H-M   'P 1'
#
loop_
_entity.id
_entity.type
_entity.pdbx_description
1 polymer ?
#
loop_
_entity_poly.entity_id
_entity_poly.type
_entity_poly.pdbx_seq_one_letter_code
_entity_poly.pdbx_strand_id
1 'polypeptide(L)'
;NGAFDTFYESLVFSDSWFGPMGSTDKKYQVLSGLAQNISLDPSFWNINASSARVTNAYGLLRSPWNVAPMTGLIRANVTYGYYTQYRSAPRCAEFYMAMNFSDVTTFMKYAQANAHGAIHTIIGGVSNSDWKKFFLDLNFTFGESVGLQGFGFTKRAWRSGIMDCPSGCSADTPVSECVCHCPKLDSWNETDANTILNNIAGAFDKSTWYVEGRYIGLEFLKLICGRYPEYAAPFLGDAMNSGATADPSFYPTHPNVDRLFQHRRLFGMTGEDTWPYSNGSKPWFYWGGGNSTFCWGHQPQSTMIWRRIFVDDQESDHYYTNTEMWEKMDPDKNFNRYVYDNFKWDHCAKENYPSNLVFDGTIVDDDGSAWGR
;
A
#
# COMPACT_ATOMS: atom_id res chain seq x y z
N ASN A 1 -3.53 20.49 -16.72
CA ASN A 1 -4.86 19.96 -16.35
C ASN A 1 -5.33 18.88 -17.33
N GLY A 2 -4.52 17.84 -17.55
CA GLY A 2 -5.05 16.61 -18.15
C GLY A 2 -5.92 15.94 -17.08
N ALA A 3 -7.15 15.59 -17.41
CA ALA A 3 -8.07 14.99 -16.45
C ALA A 3 -7.45 13.68 -15.94
N PHE A 4 -7.25 13.58 -14.63
CA PHE A 4 -6.78 12.35 -13.98
C PHE A 4 -7.68 11.15 -14.34
N ASP A 5 -8.92 11.42 -14.71
CA ASP A 5 -9.89 10.45 -15.25
C ASP A 5 -9.34 9.62 -16.42
N THR A 6 -8.43 10.19 -17.23
CA THR A 6 -7.75 9.47 -18.32
C THR A 6 -6.92 8.25 -17.84
N PHE A 7 -6.48 8.23 -16.57
CA PHE A 7 -5.86 7.04 -15.97
C PHE A 7 -6.83 5.85 -15.98
N TYR A 8 -8.09 6.09 -15.62
CA TYR A 8 -9.13 5.06 -15.57
C TYR A 8 -9.65 4.68 -16.96
N GLU A 9 -9.38 5.48 -17.99
CA GLU A 9 -9.65 5.18 -19.40
C GLU A 9 -8.52 4.37 -20.07
N SER A 10 -7.41 4.13 -19.35
CA SER A 10 -6.29 3.35 -19.86
C SER A 10 -6.70 1.94 -20.28
N LEU A 11 -6.03 1.41 -21.31
CA LEU A 11 -6.27 0.05 -21.82
C LEU A 11 -6.18 -1.02 -20.72
N VAL A 12 -5.36 -0.80 -19.69
CA VAL A 12 -5.21 -1.74 -18.56
C VAL A 12 -6.53 -1.96 -17.80
N PHE A 13 -7.42 -0.96 -17.82
CA PHE A 13 -8.75 -1.03 -17.21
C PHE A 13 -9.86 -1.36 -18.21
N SER A 14 -9.52 -1.74 -19.44
CA SER A 14 -10.52 -2.26 -20.39
C SER A 14 -10.93 -3.69 -20.03
N ASP A 15 -12.10 -4.11 -20.50
CA ASP A 15 -12.59 -5.49 -20.34
C ASP A 15 -11.63 -6.55 -20.90
N SER A 16 -10.88 -6.19 -21.95
CA SER A 16 -9.89 -7.07 -22.59
C SER A 16 -8.60 -7.27 -21.78
N TRP A 17 -8.42 -6.51 -20.70
CA TRP A 17 -7.26 -6.53 -19.82
C TRP A 17 -7.71 -6.80 -18.38
N PHE A 18 -7.46 -5.91 -17.43
CA PHE A 18 -7.74 -6.14 -16.01
C PHE A 18 -9.14 -5.70 -15.60
N GLY A 19 -10.02 -5.33 -16.55
CA GLY A 19 -11.37 -4.84 -16.27
C GLY A 19 -11.38 -3.43 -15.69
N PRO A 20 -12.56 -2.77 -15.65
CA PRO A 20 -12.68 -1.37 -15.28
C PRO A 20 -12.51 -1.12 -13.78
N MET A 21 -12.63 0.15 -13.40
CA MET A 21 -12.92 0.52 -12.02
C MET A 21 -14.26 -0.07 -11.57
N GLY A 22 -14.39 -0.27 -10.26
CA GLY A 22 -15.60 -0.80 -9.69
C GLY A 22 -16.78 0.17 -9.80
N SER A 23 -17.99 -0.38 -9.90
CA SER A 23 -19.19 0.42 -10.05
C SER A 23 -19.74 0.89 -8.70
N THR A 24 -20.06 2.19 -8.58
CA THR A 24 -20.53 2.80 -7.33
C THR A 24 -21.87 2.23 -6.85
N ASP A 25 -22.78 1.87 -7.77
CA ASP A 25 -24.08 1.24 -7.48
C ASP A 25 -23.94 -0.17 -6.89
N LYS A 26 -22.82 -0.85 -7.17
CA LYS A 26 -22.45 -2.17 -6.61
C LYS A 26 -21.30 -2.05 -5.62
N LYS A 27 -21.25 -0.96 -4.84
CA LYS A 27 -20.29 -0.79 -3.75
C LYS A 27 -18.83 -0.99 -4.22
N TYR A 28 -18.53 -0.49 -5.43
CA TYR A 28 -17.21 -0.50 -6.07
C TYR A 28 -16.68 -1.90 -6.45
N GLN A 29 -17.56 -2.88 -6.65
CA GLN A 29 -17.18 -4.17 -7.24
C GLN A 29 -16.89 -4.03 -8.75
N VAL A 30 -15.88 -4.75 -9.25
CA VAL A 30 -15.60 -4.86 -10.70
C VAL A 30 -16.59 -5.84 -11.34
N LEU A 31 -17.29 -5.40 -12.39
CA LEU A 31 -18.45 -6.12 -12.96
C LEU A 31 -18.26 -6.61 -14.41
N SER A 32 -17.09 -6.36 -15.00
CA SER A 32 -16.79 -6.78 -16.38
C SER A 32 -15.30 -7.07 -16.56
N GLY A 33 -14.96 -7.65 -17.71
CA GLY A 33 -13.59 -8.07 -18.03
C GLY A 33 -13.11 -9.30 -17.26
N LEU A 34 -11.80 -9.57 -17.29
CA LEU A 34 -11.22 -10.74 -16.62
C LEU A 34 -11.30 -10.68 -15.10
N ALA A 35 -11.15 -9.48 -14.52
CA ALA A 35 -11.11 -9.29 -13.07
C ALA A 35 -12.46 -9.53 -12.38
N GLN A 36 -13.60 -9.48 -13.10
CA GLN A 36 -14.91 -9.80 -12.54
C GLN A 36 -14.99 -11.25 -12.02
N ASN A 37 -14.17 -12.15 -12.57
CA ASN A 37 -14.15 -13.57 -12.22
C ASN A 37 -13.26 -13.88 -11.02
N ILE A 38 -12.60 -12.87 -10.45
CA ILE A 38 -11.75 -13.04 -9.26
C ILE A 38 -12.63 -12.97 -8.02
N SER A 39 -12.55 -14.00 -7.20
CA SER A 39 -13.20 -14.06 -5.89
C SER A 39 -12.17 -14.10 -4.77
N LEU A 40 -12.44 -13.37 -3.70
CA LEU A 40 -11.69 -13.33 -2.44
C LEU A 40 -12.25 -14.33 -1.42
N ASP A 41 -13.25 -15.13 -1.80
CA ASP A 41 -13.68 -16.27 -1.01
C ASP A 41 -12.56 -17.33 -0.97
N PRO A 42 -12.09 -17.78 0.22
CA PRO A 42 -11.07 -18.82 0.31
C PRO A 42 -11.39 -20.09 -0.50
N SER A 43 -12.66 -20.46 -0.60
CA SER A 43 -13.10 -21.66 -1.33
C SER A 43 -12.83 -21.58 -2.84
N PHE A 44 -12.84 -20.37 -3.42
CA PHE A 44 -12.47 -20.16 -4.83
C PHE A 44 -11.03 -20.59 -5.13
N TRP A 45 -10.14 -20.45 -4.14
CA TRP A 45 -8.73 -20.81 -4.25
C TRP A 45 -8.43 -22.22 -3.71
N ASN A 46 -9.47 -23.03 -3.45
CA ASN A 46 -9.36 -24.33 -2.76
C ASN A 46 -8.63 -24.23 -1.41
N ILE A 47 -8.70 -23.08 -0.74
CA ILE A 47 -8.13 -22.88 0.59
C ILE A 47 -9.19 -23.31 1.60
N ASN A 48 -8.85 -24.27 2.46
CA ASN A 48 -9.71 -24.63 3.57
C ASN A 48 -9.86 -23.42 4.51
N ALA A 49 -11.08 -23.11 4.93
CA ALA A 49 -11.36 -22.01 5.87
C ALA A 49 -10.49 -22.10 7.14
N SER A 50 -10.20 -23.30 7.65
CA SER A 50 -9.32 -23.48 8.81
C SER A 50 -7.85 -23.12 8.53
N SER A 51 -7.44 -23.06 7.26
CA SER A 51 -6.09 -22.67 6.83
C SER A 51 -5.96 -21.16 6.63
N ALA A 52 -7.07 -20.44 6.44
CA ALA A 52 -7.09 -18.98 6.38
C ALA A 52 -6.92 -18.40 7.79
N ARG A 53 -5.68 -18.05 8.14
CA ARG A 53 -5.34 -17.56 9.50
C ARG A 53 -5.91 -16.17 9.80
N VAL A 54 -6.09 -15.34 8.78
CA VAL A 54 -6.55 -13.96 8.90
C VAL A 54 -7.46 -13.66 7.73
N THR A 55 -8.70 -13.30 8.04
CA THR A 55 -9.74 -12.85 7.09
C THR A 55 -10.37 -11.57 7.61
N ASN A 56 -11.24 -10.96 6.82
CA ASN A 56 -12.20 -10.03 7.41
C ASN A 56 -13.30 -10.79 8.17
N ALA A 57 -14.18 -10.05 8.82
CA ALA A 57 -15.25 -10.60 9.63
C ALA A 57 -16.25 -11.48 8.83
N TYR A 58 -16.29 -11.35 7.51
CA TYR A 58 -17.13 -12.19 6.63
C TYR A 58 -16.39 -13.43 6.10
N GLY A 59 -15.18 -13.71 6.58
CA GLY A 59 -14.39 -14.87 6.16
C GLY A 59 -13.68 -14.72 4.82
N LEU A 60 -13.63 -13.51 4.24
CA LEU A 60 -12.98 -13.26 2.96
C LEU A 60 -11.49 -12.97 3.15
N LEU A 61 -10.68 -13.27 2.12
CA LEU A 61 -9.22 -13.02 2.05
C LEU A 61 -8.88 -11.53 1.96
N ARG A 62 -9.31 -10.77 2.96
CA ARG A 62 -9.12 -9.33 3.12
C ARG A 62 -8.59 -9.02 4.51
N SER A 63 -8.02 -7.83 4.67
CA SER A 63 -7.58 -7.37 5.97
C SER A 63 -8.76 -7.31 6.97
N PRO A 64 -8.56 -7.56 8.27
CA PRO A 64 -9.62 -7.56 9.29
C PRO A 64 -10.46 -6.28 9.36
N TRP A 65 -9.84 -5.14 9.05
CA TRP A 65 -10.49 -3.83 9.04
C TRP A 65 -11.19 -3.46 7.72
N ASN A 66 -11.16 -4.35 6.72
CA ASN A 66 -11.93 -4.19 5.50
C ASN A 66 -13.28 -4.87 5.66
N VAL A 67 -14.33 -4.11 5.94
CA VAL A 67 -15.66 -4.63 6.28
C VAL A 67 -16.52 -4.97 5.07
N ALA A 68 -15.91 -5.08 3.89
CA ALA A 68 -16.60 -5.45 2.66
C ALA A 68 -17.05 -6.92 2.65
N PRO A 69 -18.37 -7.21 2.58
CA PRO A 69 -18.89 -8.59 2.56
C PRO A 69 -18.88 -9.22 1.15
N MET A 70 -18.49 -8.47 0.12
CA MET A 70 -18.61 -8.87 -1.28
C MET A 70 -17.48 -9.81 -1.69
N THR A 71 -17.76 -10.95 -2.31
CA THR A 71 -16.71 -11.90 -2.69
C THR A 71 -15.84 -11.41 -3.84
N GLY A 72 -16.38 -10.63 -4.78
CA GLY A 72 -15.61 -10.18 -5.94
C GLY A 72 -14.62 -9.04 -5.66
N LEU A 73 -13.74 -8.81 -6.64
CA LEU A 73 -12.72 -7.75 -6.60
C LEU A 73 -13.32 -6.34 -6.45
N ILE A 74 -12.74 -5.53 -5.57
CA ILE A 74 -13.15 -4.14 -5.32
C ILE A 74 -12.06 -3.16 -5.77
N ARG A 75 -12.47 -2.12 -6.50
CA ARG A 75 -11.62 -0.98 -6.90
C ARG A 75 -12.39 0.32 -6.76
N ALA A 76 -11.83 1.29 -6.04
CA ALA A 76 -12.43 2.60 -5.83
C ALA A 76 -11.48 3.73 -6.27
N ASN A 77 -12.00 4.68 -7.02
CA ASN A 77 -11.33 5.94 -7.37
C ASN A 77 -11.52 7.04 -6.30
N VAL A 78 -12.04 6.64 -5.14
CA VAL A 78 -12.25 7.51 -3.97
C VAL A 78 -11.55 6.91 -2.77
N THR A 79 -11.06 7.75 -1.88
CA THR A 79 -10.50 7.37 -0.59
C THR A 79 -11.17 8.22 0.49
N TYR A 80 -12.04 7.59 1.28
CA TYR A 80 -12.79 8.22 2.38
C TYR A 80 -13.59 9.48 1.96
N GLY A 81 -14.16 9.48 0.75
CA GLY A 81 -14.94 10.60 0.20
C GLY A 81 -14.12 11.65 -0.56
N TYR A 82 -12.78 11.53 -0.56
CA TYR A 82 -11.90 12.35 -1.40
C TYR A 82 -11.63 11.62 -2.72
N TYR A 83 -11.77 12.33 -3.85
CA TYR A 83 -11.34 11.80 -5.13
C TYR A 83 -9.82 11.74 -5.16
N THR A 84 -9.27 10.62 -5.58
CA THR A 84 -7.83 10.51 -5.71
C THR A 84 -7.37 11.49 -6.80
N GLN A 85 -6.45 12.40 -6.44
CA GLN A 85 -6.00 13.45 -7.35
C GLN A 85 -4.74 13.02 -8.12
N TYR A 86 -4.48 13.67 -9.25
CA TYR A 86 -3.24 13.48 -10.04
C TYR A 86 -1.96 13.60 -9.20
N ARG A 87 -1.93 14.52 -8.23
CA ARG A 87 -0.79 14.70 -7.31
C ARG A 87 -0.51 13.48 -6.43
N SER A 88 -1.47 12.57 -6.30
CA SER A 88 -1.37 11.37 -5.48
C SER A 88 -0.95 10.14 -6.28
N ALA A 89 -0.78 10.23 -7.60
CA ALA A 89 -0.32 9.13 -8.45
C ALA A 89 1.20 9.15 -8.61
N PRO A 90 1.86 7.99 -8.81
CA PRO A 90 3.28 7.98 -9.12
C PRO A 90 3.50 8.54 -10.54
N ARG A 91 4.42 9.49 -10.68
CA ARG A 91 4.78 10.13 -11.94
C ARG A 91 6.25 9.86 -12.24
N CYS A 92 6.68 10.26 -13.43
CA CYS A 92 8.08 10.16 -13.82
C CYS A 92 9.03 10.82 -12.81
N ALA A 93 8.59 11.88 -12.13
CA ALA A 93 9.28 12.51 -11.02
C ALA A 93 9.68 11.53 -9.90
N GLU A 94 8.74 10.70 -9.43
CA GLU A 94 8.99 9.77 -8.33
C GLU A 94 9.94 8.62 -8.73
N PHE A 95 9.81 8.10 -9.96
CA PHE A 95 10.73 7.10 -10.49
C PHE A 95 12.13 7.69 -10.71
N TYR A 96 12.22 8.90 -11.26
CA TYR A 96 13.47 9.65 -11.46
C TYR A 96 14.18 9.93 -10.13
N MET A 97 13.44 10.40 -9.13
CA MET A 97 13.96 10.65 -7.79
C MET A 97 14.53 9.38 -7.15
N ALA A 98 13.80 8.26 -7.21
CA ALA A 98 14.29 6.98 -6.72
C ALA A 98 15.60 6.58 -7.40
N MET A 99 15.67 6.74 -8.73
CA MET A 99 16.85 6.49 -9.56
C MET A 99 17.96 7.54 -9.42
N ASN A 100 17.85 8.49 -8.49
CA ASN A 100 18.95 9.38 -8.11
C ASN A 100 19.59 8.99 -6.76
N PHE A 101 18.95 8.16 -5.94
CA PHE A 101 19.55 7.64 -4.71
C PHE A 101 20.51 6.50 -5.01
N SER A 102 21.76 6.70 -4.65
CA SER A 102 22.82 5.75 -4.94
C SER A 102 23.02 4.72 -3.84
N ASP A 103 22.59 4.95 -2.60
CA ASP A 103 22.64 3.94 -1.54
C ASP A 103 21.43 3.00 -1.57
N VAL A 104 21.67 1.71 -1.33
CA VAL A 104 20.65 0.63 -1.32
C VAL A 104 19.45 1.00 -0.42
N THR A 105 19.74 1.51 0.77
CA THR A 105 18.72 1.74 1.80
C THR A 105 17.74 2.82 1.35
N THR A 106 18.25 3.97 0.91
CA THR A 106 17.43 5.10 0.48
C THR A 106 16.76 4.79 -0.86
N PHE A 107 17.46 4.17 -1.81
CA PHE A 107 16.85 3.70 -3.05
C PHE A 107 15.61 2.83 -2.78
N MET A 108 15.76 1.74 -2.01
CA MET A 108 14.66 0.82 -1.72
C MET A 108 13.51 1.52 -0.97
N LYS A 109 13.85 2.41 -0.04
CA LYS A 109 12.91 3.22 0.74
C LYS A 109 12.02 4.09 -0.16
N TYR A 110 12.59 4.78 -1.16
CA TYR A 110 11.86 5.68 -2.04
C TYR A 110 11.18 4.95 -3.21
N ALA A 111 11.80 3.90 -3.75
CA ALA A 111 11.20 3.05 -4.78
C ALA A 111 9.92 2.35 -4.25
N GLN A 112 9.94 1.86 -3.01
CA GLN A 112 8.77 1.25 -2.38
C GLN A 112 7.67 2.30 -2.05
N ALA A 113 8.05 3.46 -1.53
CA ALA A 113 7.09 4.45 -1.04
C ALA A 113 6.49 5.28 -2.19
N ASN A 114 7.31 6.02 -2.92
CA ASN A 114 6.84 7.06 -3.83
C ASN A 114 6.44 6.51 -5.19
N ALA A 115 7.26 5.63 -5.77
CA ALA A 115 6.99 5.06 -7.08
C ALA A 115 5.88 3.98 -7.06
N HIS A 116 5.70 3.30 -5.93
CA HIS A 116 4.72 2.21 -5.78
C HIS A 116 3.56 2.55 -4.85
N GLY A 117 3.80 3.12 -3.67
CA GLY A 117 2.78 3.25 -2.62
C GLY A 117 1.52 4.02 -3.03
N ALA A 118 1.68 5.01 -3.90
CA ALA A 118 0.59 5.79 -4.51
C ALA A 118 -0.41 4.94 -5.34
N ILE A 119 0.00 3.78 -5.86
CA ILE A 119 -0.87 2.92 -6.67
C ILE A 119 -2.01 2.32 -5.83
N HIS A 120 -1.75 2.07 -4.55
CA HIS A 120 -2.75 1.56 -3.61
C HIS A 120 -3.96 2.50 -3.50
N THR A 121 -3.75 3.83 -3.49
CA THR A 121 -4.81 4.85 -3.35
C THR A 121 -5.54 5.14 -4.66
N ILE A 122 -4.87 5.04 -5.81
CA ILE A 122 -5.50 5.33 -7.11
C ILE A 122 -6.32 4.15 -7.65
N ILE A 123 -5.89 2.89 -7.43
CA ILE A 123 -6.59 1.68 -7.92
C ILE A 123 -7.52 1.11 -6.87
N GLY A 124 -7.02 0.95 -5.64
CA GLY A 124 -7.78 0.33 -4.57
C GLY A 124 -8.76 1.30 -3.93
N GLY A 125 -8.26 2.42 -3.44
CA GLY A 125 -9.05 3.41 -2.72
C GLY A 125 -9.75 2.86 -1.47
N VAL A 126 -10.61 3.68 -0.86
CA VAL A 126 -11.48 3.31 0.26
C VAL A 126 -12.87 3.91 0.06
N SER A 127 -13.87 3.04 -0.05
CA SER A 127 -15.27 3.41 -0.22
C SER A 127 -16.13 2.98 0.98
N ASN A 128 -17.45 3.24 0.93
CA ASN A 128 -18.41 2.97 2.02
C ASN A 128 -18.00 3.62 3.37
N SER A 129 -17.16 4.64 3.30
CA SER A 129 -16.74 5.51 4.40
C SER A 129 -16.58 6.91 3.84
N ASP A 130 -17.11 7.90 4.55
CA ASP A 130 -17.09 9.30 4.11
C ASP A 130 -16.51 10.19 5.21
N TRP A 131 -15.19 10.12 5.36
CA TRP A 131 -14.49 10.96 6.34
C TRP A 131 -14.46 12.41 5.90
N LYS A 132 -14.57 12.67 4.58
CA LYS A 132 -14.77 14.02 4.06
C LYS A 132 -16.00 14.67 4.69
N LYS A 133 -17.14 13.99 4.67
CA LYS A 133 -18.35 14.49 5.33
C LYS A 133 -18.14 14.67 6.84
N PHE A 134 -17.55 13.70 7.52
CA PHE A 134 -17.24 13.81 8.95
C PHE A 134 -16.41 15.07 9.28
N PHE A 135 -15.34 15.33 8.54
CA PHE A 135 -14.50 16.51 8.77
C PHE A 135 -15.20 17.82 8.41
N LEU A 136 -16.05 17.83 7.37
CA LEU A 136 -16.89 18.98 7.04
C LEU A 136 -17.89 19.30 8.17
N ASP A 137 -18.52 18.29 8.73
CA ASP A 137 -19.48 18.42 9.85
C ASP A 137 -18.79 18.98 11.12
N LEU A 138 -17.48 18.72 11.28
CA LEU A 138 -16.64 19.28 12.34
C LEU A 138 -16.06 20.67 12.01
N ASN A 139 -16.38 21.24 10.86
CA ASN A 139 -15.76 22.47 10.32
C ASN A 139 -14.21 22.36 10.30
N PHE A 140 -13.69 21.23 9.83
CA PHE A 140 -12.26 20.95 9.74
C PHE A 140 -11.82 20.93 8.27
N THR A 141 -11.14 21.99 7.84
CA THR A 141 -10.80 22.26 6.44
C THR A 141 -9.63 21.45 5.90
N PHE A 142 -8.85 20.81 6.77
CA PHE A 142 -7.69 19.98 6.41
C PHE A 142 -8.00 18.48 6.39
N GLY A 143 -9.29 18.12 6.32
CA GLY A 143 -9.73 16.73 6.36
C GLY A 143 -9.14 15.86 5.25
N GLU A 144 -8.76 16.41 4.10
CA GLU A 144 -8.16 15.65 2.99
C GLU A 144 -6.78 15.10 3.37
N SER A 145 -5.91 15.97 3.91
CA SER A 145 -4.55 15.59 4.34
C SER A 145 -4.57 14.50 5.41
N VAL A 146 -5.53 14.55 6.33
CA VAL A 146 -5.71 13.54 7.39
C VAL A 146 -6.38 12.28 6.85
N GLY A 147 -7.44 12.46 6.06
CA GLY A 147 -8.28 11.37 5.57
C GLY A 147 -7.56 10.43 4.62
N LEU A 148 -6.75 10.95 3.69
CA LEU A 148 -6.00 10.12 2.75
C LEU A 148 -4.97 9.20 3.43
N GLN A 149 -4.56 9.50 4.67
CA GLN A 149 -3.65 8.67 5.46
C GLN A 149 -4.37 7.61 6.31
N GLY A 150 -5.71 7.70 6.40
CA GLY A 150 -6.57 6.90 7.26
C GLY A 150 -6.32 5.41 7.20
N PHE A 151 -6.16 4.86 5.98
CA PHE A 151 -5.96 3.43 5.75
C PHE A 151 -4.71 2.92 6.48
N GLY A 152 -3.65 3.74 6.53
CA GLY A 152 -2.41 3.41 7.20
C GLY A 152 -2.53 3.45 8.72
N PHE A 153 -3.31 4.41 9.27
CA PHE A 153 -3.62 4.47 10.69
C PHE A 153 -4.49 3.28 11.13
N THR A 154 -5.57 2.97 10.40
CA THR A 154 -6.44 1.82 10.69
C THR A 154 -5.65 0.50 10.71
N LYS A 155 -4.82 0.27 9.69
CA LYS A 155 -3.92 -0.89 9.62
C LYS A 155 -3.00 -1.00 10.84
N ARG A 156 -2.43 0.12 11.29
CA ARG A 156 -1.46 0.12 12.40
C ARG A 156 -2.15 0.05 13.75
N ALA A 157 -3.33 0.65 13.93
CA ALA A 157 -4.14 0.50 15.14
C ALA A 157 -4.46 -0.98 15.40
N TRP A 158 -4.86 -1.73 14.35
CA TRP A 158 -5.08 -3.17 14.47
C TRP A 158 -3.79 -3.93 14.81
N ARG A 159 -2.70 -3.69 14.07
CA ARG A 159 -1.40 -4.37 14.29
C ARG A 159 -0.78 -4.08 15.66
N SER A 160 -1.10 -2.95 16.27
CA SER A 160 -0.64 -2.55 17.59
C SER A 160 -1.56 -3.02 18.73
N GLY A 161 -2.63 -3.75 18.44
CA GLY A 161 -3.59 -4.23 19.45
C GLY A 161 -4.42 -3.11 20.09
N ILE A 162 -4.53 -1.96 19.43
CA ILE A 162 -5.36 -0.82 19.87
C ILE A 162 -6.81 -1.03 19.42
N MET A 163 -6.99 -1.66 18.26
CA MET A 163 -8.28 -1.85 17.59
C MET A 163 -8.55 -3.34 17.38
N ASP A 164 -9.73 -3.78 17.79
CA ASP A 164 -10.23 -5.14 17.64
C ASP A 164 -11.29 -5.17 16.54
N CYS A 165 -11.16 -6.13 15.63
CA CYS A 165 -12.13 -6.35 14.55
C CYS A 165 -12.92 -7.63 14.85
N PRO A 166 -14.23 -7.70 14.52
CA PRO A 166 -15.02 -8.91 14.68
C PRO A 166 -14.37 -10.10 13.97
N SER A 167 -14.36 -11.26 14.62
CA SER A 167 -13.83 -12.50 14.04
C SER A 167 -14.82 -13.21 13.11
N GLY A 168 -16.10 -12.84 13.17
CA GLY A 168 -17.17 -13.45 12.39
C GLY A 168 -18.43 -12.59 12.38
N CYS A 169 -18.99 -12.40 11.20
CA CYS A 169 -20.30 -11.83 10.92
C CYS A 169 -21.01 -12.73 9.93
N SER A 170 -22.33 -12.90 10.09
CA SER A 170 -23.12 -13.60 9.08
C SER A 170 -23.23 -12.77 7.80
N ALA A 171 -23.52 -13.41 6.67
CA ALA A 171 -23.62 -12.72 5.38
C ALA A 171 -24.73 -11.64 5.34
N ASP A 172 -25.73 -11.75 6.22
CA ASP A 172 -26.85 -10.82 6.39
C ASP A 172 -26.65 -9.79 7.51
N THR A 173 -25.56 -9.88 8.29
CA THR A 173 -25.24 -8.87 9.31
C THR A 173 -25.00 -7.52 8.63
N PRO A 174 -25.66 -6.42 9.06
CA PRO A 174 -25.39 -5.09 8.53
C PRO A 174 -23.93 -4.70 8.73
N VAL A 175 -23.32 -4.10 7.70
CA VAL A 175 -21.90 -3.70 7.74
C VAL A 175 -21.60 -2.77 8.92
N SER A 176 -22.53 -1.88 9.27
CA SER A 176 -22.42 -0.97 10.43
C SER A 176 -22.30 -1.67 11.78
N GLU A 177 -22.78 -2.92 11.88
CA GLU A 177 -22.68 -3.76 13.09
C GLU A 177 -21.42 -4.64 13.08
N CYS A 178 -20.71 -4.68 11.95
CA CYS A 178 -19.56 -5.51 11.70
C CYS A 178 -18.26 -4.68 11.55
N VAL A 179 -18.18 -3.53 12.23
CA VAL A 179 -17.01 -2.64 12.21
C VAL A 179 -16.04 -2.95 13.35
N CYS A 180 -14.77 -2.62 13.14
CA CYS A 180 -13.78 -2.70 14.21
C CYS A 180 -14.06 -1.64 15.28
N HIS A 181 -13.64 -1.91 16.51
CA HIS A 181 -13.76 -0.99 17.63
C HIS A 181 -12.47 -0.95 18.46
N CYS A 182 -12.30 0.08 19.29
CA CYS A 182 -11.19 0.15 20.24
C CYS A 182 -11.72 -0.05 21.65
N PRO A 183 -11.37 -1.16 22.35
CA PRO A 183 -11.98 -1.52 23.64
C PRO A 183 -11.85 -0.46 24.75
N LYS A 184 -10.80 0.37 24.67
CA LYS A 184 -10.49 1.41 25.66
C LYS A 184 -10.86 2.82 25.22
N LEU A 185 -11.58 2.97 24.10
CA LEU A 185 -11.86 4.28 23.49
C LEU A 185 -12.46 5.29 24.47
N ASP A 186 -13.45 4.88 25.25
CA ASP A 186 -14.16 5.76 26.20
C ASP A 186 -13.30 6.17 27.41
N SER A 187 -12.18 5.47 27.64
CA SER A 187 -11.24 5.80 28.72
C SER A 187 -10.12 6.75 28.28
N TRP A 188 -9.93 6.96 26.98
CA TRP A 188 -8.85 7.78 26.43
C TRP A 188 -9.24 9.25 26.38
N ASN A 189 -8.38 10.11 26.93
CA ASN A 189 -8.46 11.56 26.75
C ASN A 189 -7.59 12.03 25.55
N GLU A 190 -7.50 13.34 25.37
CA GLU A 190 -6.70 13.92 24.28
C GLU A 190 -5.21 13.57 24.34
N THR A 191 -4.62 13.51 25.54
CA THR A 191 -3.21 13.12 25.77
C THR A 191 -2.98 11.66 25.41
N ASP A 192 -3.91 10.78 25.80
CA ASP A 192 -3.85 9.36 25.43
C ASP A 192 -3.94 9.19 23.91
N ALA A 193 -4.92 9.85 23.28
CA ALA A 193 -5.11 9.82 21.83
C ALA A 193 -3.86 10.34 21.09
N ASN A 194 -3.24 11.41 21.58
CA ASN A 194 -2.05 11.97 20.95
C ASN A 194 -0.87 11.00 21.08
N THR A 195 -0.71 10.37 22.23
CA THR A 195 0.33 9.35 22.47
C THR A 195 0.12 8.15 21.56
N ILE A 196 -1.12 7.65 21.47
CA ILE A 196 -1.50 6.53 20.60
C ILE A 196 -1.19 6.86 19.14
N LEU A 197 -1.70 7.98 18.63
CA LEU A 197 -1.52 8.40 17.24
C LEU A 197 -0.04 8.59 16.90
N ASN A 198 0.75 9.19 17.79
CA ASN A 198 2.21 9.31 17.63
C ASN A 198 2.91 7.95 17.53
N ASN A 199 2.46 6.97 18.31
CA ASN A 199 3.03 5.62 18.28
C ASN A 199 2.69 4.87 16.98
N ILE A 200 1.52 5.15 16.37
CA ILE A 200 1.06 4.48 15.14
C ILE A 200 1.24 5.31 13.85
N ALA A 201 1.71 6.56 13.93
CA ALA A 201 1.91 7.42 12.76
C ALA A 201 2.93 6.88 11.75
N GLY A 202 3.97 6.21 12.24
CA GLY A 202 5.02 5.64 11.39
C GLY A 202 5.68 6.65 10.47
N ALA A 203 5.48 6.46 9.16
CA ALA A 203 5.98 7.35 8.10
C ALA A 203 5.28 8.70 8.05
N PHE A 204 4.09 8.80 8.64
CA PHE A 204 3.21 9.94 8.50
C PHE A 204 3.62 11.08 9.44
N ASP A 205 3.34 12.30 9.01
CA ASP A 205 3.60 13.48 9.81
C ASP A 205 2.79 13.43 11.12
N LYS A 206 3.50 13.55 12.24
CA LYS A 206 2.94 13.60 13.59
C LYS A 206 2.13 14.88 13.84
N SER A 207 2.28 15.89 12.97
CA SER A 207 1.48 17.12 13.00
C SER A 207 0.10 16.96 12.35
N THR A 208 -0.18 15.83 11.67
CA THR A 208 -1.41 15.62 10.88
C THR A 208 -2.72 15.94 11.64
N TRP A 209 -2.77 15.69 12.95
CA TRP A 209 -3.97 15.94 13.78
C TRP A 209 -3.88 17.21 14.66
N TYR A 210 -2.90 18.08 14.38
CA TYR A 210 -2.75 19.44 14.92
C TYR A 210 -2.69 20.42 13.76
N VAL A 211 -3.82 21.02 13.40
CA VAL A 211 -3.87 21.97 12.29
C VAL A 211 -4.46 23.30 12.73
N GLU A 212 -3.74 24.39 12.43
CA GLU A 212 -4.11 25.76 12.81
C GLU A 212 -4.40 25.94 14.31
N GLY A 213 -3.64 25.25 15.16
CA GLY A 213 -3.81 25.31 16.63
C GLY A 213 -4.99 24.51 17.18
N ARG A 214 -5.74 23.79 16.32
CA ARG A 214 -6.80 22.86 16.73
C ARG A 214 -6.30 21.43 16.75
N TYR A 215 -6.49 20.77 17.89
CA TYR A 215 -6.26 19.32 18.02
C TYR A 215 -7.54 18.56 17.64
N ILE A 216 -7.43 17.61 16.72
CA ILE A 216 -8.54 16.71 16.33
C ILE A 216 -8.22 15.23 16.58
N GLY A 217 -7.10 14.92 17.22
CA GLY A 217 -6.60 13.54 17.33
C GLY A 217 -7.57 12.60 18.03
N LEU A 218 -8.30 13.05 19.06
CA LEU A 218 -9.31 12.21 19.72
C LEU A 218 -10.47 11.86 18.78
N GLU A 219 -10.99 12.83 18.02
CA GLU A 219 -12.07 12.60 17.05
C GLU A 219 -11.60 11.74 15.87
N PHE A 220 -10.37 11.96 15.41
CA PHE A 220 -9.74 11.12 14.40
C PHE A 220 -9.58 9.66 14.89
N LEU A 221 -9.16 9.47 16.14
CA LEU A 221 -9.04 8.14 16.73
C LEU A 221 -10.41 7.47 16.87
N LYS A 222 -11.45 8.19 17.31
CA LYS A 222 -12.83 7.68 17.33
C LYS A 222 -13.29 7.21 15.93
N LEU A 223 -12.95 7.97 14.89
CA LEU A 223 -13.25 7.61 13.51
C LEU A 223 -12.52 6.33 13.07
N ILE A 224 -11.21 6.21 13.37
CA ILE A 224 -10.43 4.98 13.12
C ILE A 224 -11.03 3.77 13.86
N CYS A 225 -11.46 3.99 15.11
CA CYS A 225 -12.03 2.98 15.99
C CYS A 225 -13.51 2.68 15.72
N GLY A 226 -14.06 3.06 14.55
CA GLY A 226 -15.41 2.71 14.15
C GLY A 226 -16.53 3.31 15.02
N ARG A 227 -16.26 4.35 15.82
CA ARG A 227 -17.26 4.97 16.72
C ARG A 227 -18.44 5.57 15.96
N TYR A 228 -18.19 5.99 14.73
CA TYR A 228 -19.17 6.59 13.83
C TYR A 228 -19.38 5.66 12.63
N PRO A 229 -20.13 4.55 12.78
CA PRO A 229 -20.26 3.53 11.74
C PRO A 229 -20.83 4.07 10.43
N GLU A 230 -21.61 5.15 10.46
CA GLU A 230 -22.11 5.88 9.29
C GLU A 230 -21.00 6.55 8.46
N TYR A 231 -19.84 6.84 9.08
CA TYR A 231 -18.66 7.41 8.41
C TYR A 231 -17.51 6.40 8.29
N ALA A 232 -17.50 5.33 9.10
CA ALA A 232 -16.33 4.46 9.31
C ALA A 232 -16.65 2.95 9.14
N ALA A 233 -17.18 2.59 7.98
CA ALA A 233 -17.43 1.22 7.54
C ALA A 233 -16.69 0.89 6.23
N PRO A 234 -15.35 0.88 6.22
CA PRO A 234 -14.57 1.01 4.99
C PRO A 234 -14.54 -0.27 4.15
N PHE A 235 -14.85 -0.11 2.86
CA PHE A 235 -14.53 -1.08 1.82
C PHE A 235 -13.22 -0.63 1.18
N LEU A 236 -12.12 -1.25 1.59
CA LEU A 236 -10.82 -1.00 0.99
C LEU A 236 -10.78 -1.78 -0.33
N GLY A 237 -10.40 -1.14 -1.42
CA GLY A 237 -10.15 -1.89 -2.65
C GLY A 237 -9.06 -2.92 -2.43
N ASP A 238 -9.08 -3.97 -3.23
CA ASP A 238 -8.22 -5.13 -2.99
C ASP A 238 -6.76 -4.76 -3.22
N ALA A 239 -6.47 -3.90 -4.22
CA ALA A 239 -5.16 -3.29 -4.42
C ALA A 239 -4.66 -2.43 -3.23
N MET A 240 -5.49 -1.99 -2.28
CA MET A 240 -5.10 -1.12 -1.16
C MET A 240 -4.64 -1.89 0.10
N ASN A 241 -4.92 -3.19 0.18
CA ASN A 241 -4.85 -3.93 1.43
C ASN A 241 -3.93 -5.16 1.37
N SER A 242 -3.92 -6.00 2.41
CA SER A 242 -3.06 -7.21 2.45
C SER A 242 -3.35 -8.23 1.35
N GLY A 243 -4.49 -8.12 0.67
CA GLY A 243 -4.89 -8.91 -0.49
C GLY A 243 -4.54 -8.26 -1.84
N ALA A 244 -3.63 -7.29 -1.89
CA ALA A 244 -3.28 -6.56 -3.14
C ALA A 244 -2.90 -7.46 -4.31
N THR A 245 -2.32 -8.64 -4.06
CA THR A 245 -1.99 -9.63 -5.09
C THR A 245 -3.21 -10.23 -5.79
N ALA A 246 -4.41 -10.10 -5.23
CA ALA A 246 -5.65 -10.51 -5.88
C ALA A 246 -6.05 -9.57 -7.01
N ASP A 247 -5.62 -8.30 -6.98
CA ASP A 247 -5.81 -7.39 -8.10
C ASP A 247 -4.74 -7.64 -9.17
N PRO A 248 -5.11 -7.96 -10.42
CA PRO A 248 -4.15 -8.19 -11.50
C PRO A 248 -3.19 -7.03 -11.75
N SER A 249 -3.55 -5.79 -11.39
CA SER A 249 -2.67 -4.62 -11.53
C SER A 249 -1.41 -4.70 -10.66
N PHE A 250 -1.37 -5.57 -9.65
CA PHE A 250 -0.19 -5.85 -8.84
C PHE A 250 0.99 -6.34 -9.70
N TYR A 251 0.71 -7.24 -10.63
CA TYR A 251 1.72 -7.96 -11.41
C TYR A 251 2.44 -7.14 -12.48
N PRO A 252 1.87 -6.10 -13.11
CA PRO A 252 2.66 -5.14 -13.90
C PRO A 252 3.25 -4.00 -13.04
N THR A 253 2.70 -3.74 -11.84
CA THR A 253 3.23 -2.70 -10.95
C THR A 253 4.58 -3.09 -10.36
N HIS A 254 4.70 -4.28 -9.78
CA HIS A 254 5.93 -4.72 -9.11
C HIS A 254 7.14 -4.91 -10.04
N PRO A 255 7.00 -5.40 -11.28
CA PRO A 255 8.08 -5.41 -12.26
C PRO A 255 8.64 -4.02 -12.59
N ASN A 256 7.85 -2.94 -12.50
CA ASN A 256 8.42 -1.60 -12.69
C ASN A 256 9.43 -1.26 -11.60
N VAL A 257 9.16 -1.64 -10.34
CA VAL A 257 10.10 -1.45 -9.22
C VAL A 257 11.31 -2.38 -9.36
N ASP A 258 11.08 -3.64 -9.74
CA ASP A 258 12.15 -4.62 -9.99
C ASP A 258 13.06 -4.18 -11.15
N ARG A 259 12.50 -3.54 -12.18
CA ARG A 259 13.27 -2.96 -13.28
C ARG A 259 14.20 -1.83 -12.81
N LEU A 260 13.73 -0.96 -11.91
CA LEU A 260 14.60 0.05 -11.26
C LEU A 260 15.72 -0.64 -10.47
N PHE A 261 15.37 -1.67 -9.70
CA PHE A 261 16.29 -2.43 -8.88
C PHE A 261 17.39 -3.10 -9.70
N GLN A 262 17.04 -3.86 -10.75
CA GLN A 262 18.01 -4.50 -11.64
C GLN A 262 18.93 -3.48 -12.31
N HIS A 263 18.39 -2.34 -12.79
CA HIS A 263 19.23 -1.29 -13.37
C HIS A 263 20.26 -0.76 -12.36
N ARG A 264 19.83 -0.47 -11.13
CA ARG A 264 20.74 0.01 -10.09
C ARG A 264 21.80 -1.04 -9.71
N ARG A 265 21.44 -2.32 -9.65
CA ARG A 265 22.38 -3.42 -9.42
C ARG A 265 23.45 -3.50 -10.52
N LEU A 266 23.07 -3.42 -11.79
CA LEU A 266 24.00 -3.51 -12.93
C LEU A 266 24.98 -2.33 -13.03
N PHE A 267 24.50 -1.11 -12.75
CA PHE A 267 25.29 0.11 -12.92
C PHE A 267 25.90 0.65 -11.62
N GLY A 268 25.73 -0.09 -10.53
CA GLY A 268 26.28 0.21 -9.22
C GLY A 268 25.36 1.04 -8.33
N MET A 269 25.41 0.70 -7.04
CA MET A 269 24.91 1.50 -5.93
C MET A 269 26.13 1.95 -5.11
N THR A 270 26.17 3.21 -4.64
CA THR A 270 27.22 3.67 -3.73
C THR A 270 27.02 3.01 -2.36
N GLY A 271 28.09 2.42 -1.82
CA GLY A 271 28.05 1.62 -0.59
C GLY A 271 28.45 0.17 -0.87
N GLU A 272 28.22 -0.72 0.09
CA GLU A 272 28.29 -2.16 -0.16
C GLU A 272 26.99 -2.61 -0.83
N ASP A 273 27.08 -3.29 -1.98
CA ASP A 273 25.94 -3.91 -2.67
C ASP A 273 25.50 -5.21 -1.96
N THR A 274 25.25 -5.07 -0.67
CA THR A 274 24.92 -6.13 0.27
C THR A 274 23.58 -5.82 0.92
N TRP A 275 22.89 -6.87 1.39
CA TRP A 275 21.69 -6.66 2.17
C TRP A 275 22.01 -5.81 3.41
N PRO A 276 21.34 -4.67 3.64
CA PRO A 276 21.68 -3.79 4.75
C PRO A 276 21.59 -4.53 6.08
N TYR A 277 22.72 -4.68 6.77
CA TYR A 277 22.77 -5.31 8.07
C TYR A 277 22.43 -4.29 9.16
N SER A 278 21.41 -4.58 9.95
CA SER A 278 21.09 -3.83 11.16
C SER A 278 21.29 -4.76 12.36
N ASN A 279 22.23 -4.43 13.26
CA ASN A 279 22.46 -5.16 14.52
C ASN A 279 21.19 -5.19 15.38
N GLY A 280 20.29 -6.16 15.13
CA GLY A 280 19.02 -6.33 15.85
C GLY A 280 18.06 -5.12 15.78
N SER A 281 18.35 -4.15 14.92
CA SER A 281 17.61 -2.90 14.80
C SER A 281 16.67 -2.96 13.59
N LYS A 282 15.65 -2.11 13.55
CA LYS A 282 14.76 -1.92 12.41
C LYS A 282 15.64 -1.54 11.21
N PRO A 283 15.59 -2.27 10.08
CA PRO A 283 16.41 -1.91 8.93
C PRO A 283 16.08 -0.48 8.53
N TRP A 284 17.11 0.32 8.23
CA TRP A 284 16.98 1.75 7.95
C TRP A 284 16.04 2.07 6.78
N PHE A 285 15.77 1.09 5.91
CA PHE A 285 14.86 1.19 4.77
C PHE A 285 13.38 0.91 5.12
N TYR A 286 13.08 0.40 6.33
CA TYR A 286 11.70 0.05 6.72
C TYR A 286 10.91 1.29 7.19
N TRP A 287 9.81 1.58 6.50
CA TRP A 287 8.89 2.69 6.82
C TRP A 287 7.77 2.36 7.83
N GLY A 288 7.70 1.13 8.35
CA GLY A 288 6.61 0.78 9.28
C GLY A 288 6.76 1.47 10.63
N GLY A 289 5.72 2.18 11.06
CA GLY A 289 5.65 2.76 12.40
C GLY A 289 5.62 1.74 13.53
N GLY A 290 5.79 2.25 14.74
CA GLY A 290 5.84 1.50 15.99
C GLY A 290 7.19 1.64 16.69
N ASN A 291 7.19 1.59 18.02
CA ASN A 291 8.38 1.60 18.87
C ASN A 291 9.18 0.28 18.81
N SER A 292 8.81 -0.65 17.92
CA SER A 292 9.56 -1.89 17.76
C SER A 292 10.91 -1.56 17.12
N THR A 293 11.96 -1.73 17.90
CA THR A 293 13.34 -1.74 17.41
C THR A 293 13.62 -2.94 16.52
N PHE A 294 12.69 -3.91 16.40
CA PHE A 294 12.86 -5.12 15.61
C PHE A 294 11.78 -5.26 14.53
N CYS A 295 12.17 -5.56 13.30
CA CYS A 295 11.24 -5.89 12.20
C CYS A 295 11.49 -7.33 11.75
N TRP A 296 10.67 -8.25 12.27
CA TRP A 296 10.71 -9.66 11.89
C TRP A 296 10.54 -9.84 10.38
N GLY A 297 11.27 -10.80 9.81
CA GLY A 297 11.22 -11.09 8.37
C GLY A 297 12.15 -10.22 7.51
N HIS A 298 12.72 -9.13 8.05
CA HIS A 298 13.56 -8.20 7.29
C HIS A 298 15.06 -8.27 7.64
N GLN A 299 15.45 -9.17 8.55
CA GLN A 299 16.87 -9.38 8.86
C GLN A 299 17.52 -10.22 7.74
N PRO A 300 18.82 -10.08 7.47
CA PRO A 300 19.48 -10.80 6.37
C PRO A 300 19.27 -12.33 6.40
N GLN A 301 19.26 -12.92 7.61
CA GLN A 301 19.04 -14.35 7.82
C GLN A 301 17.57 -14.74 8.01
N SER A 302 16.62 -13.82 7.81
CA SER A 302 15.20 -14.17 7.81
C SER A 302 14.87 -14.96 6.55
N THR A 303 14.25 -16.11 6.72
CA THR A 303 13.83 -17.01 5.65
C THR A 303 12.53 -16.52 5.00
N MET A 304 12.52 -16.47 3.67
CA MET A 304 11.32 -16.22 2.86
C MET A 304 10.58 -17.52 2.56
N ILE A 305 9.33 -17.40 2.10
CA ILE A 305 8.46 -18.56 1.78
C ILE A 305 8.76 -19.21 0.42
N TRP A 306 9.71 -18.66 -0.33
CA TRP A 306 10.02 -19.09 -1.69
C TRP A 306 11.08 -20.20 -1.70
N ARG A 307 10.90 -21.16 -2.59
CA ARG A 307 11.85 -22.25 -2.89
C ARG A 307 11.78 -22.58 -4.38
N ARG A 308 12.86 -23.07 -4.98
CA ARG A 308 12.92 -23.57 -6.37
C ARG A 308 12.62 -22.52 -7.46
N ILE A 309 12.85 -21.24 -7.19
CA ILE A 309 12.56 -20.17 -8.15
C ILE A 309 13.76 -19.79 -9.03
N PHE A 310 14.99 -20.17 -8.64
CA PHE A 310 16.23 -19.86 -9.36
C PHE A 310 16.77 -21.06 -10.14
N VAL A 311 17.50 -20.80 -11.23
CA VAL A 311 17.93 -21.82 -12.21
C VAL A 311 18.77 -22.93 -11.57
N ASP A 312 19.58 -22.60 -10.57
CA ASP A 312 20.56 -23.50 -9.94
C ASP A 312 19.99 -24.34 -8.78
N ASP A 313 18.71 -24.16 -8.45
CA ASP A 313 18.12 -24.74 -7.23
C ASP A 313 16.72 -25.33 -7.47
N GLN A 314 16.53 -25.94 -8.64
CA GLN A 314 15.22 -26.47 -9.04
C GLN A 314 14.74 -27.69 -8.26
N GLU A 315 15.66 -28.42 -7.64
CA GLU A 315 15.35 -29.69 -6.97
C GLU A 315 15.40 -29.59 -5.43
N SER A 316 15.98 -28.53 -4.85
CA SER A 316 16.10 -28.48 -3.39
C SER A 316 14.84 -27.96 -2.71
N ASP A 317 14.61 -28.40 -1.47
CA ASP A 317 13.58 -27.86 -0.58
C ASP A 317 14.08 -26.68 0.26
N HIS A 318 15.21 -26.09 -0.13
CA HIS A 318 15.78 -24.94 0.54
C HIS A 318 14.89 -23.71 0.37
N TYR A 319 14.68 -23.01 1.49
CA TYR A 319 14.04 -21.71 1.48
C TYR A 319 15.13 -20.64 1.57
N TYR A 320 15.00 -19.61 0.74
CA TYR A 320 16.01 -18.55 0.68
C TYR A 320 15.87 -17.58 1.85
N THR A 321 16.99 -17.24 2.45
CA THR A 321 17.14 -16.06 3.30
C THR A 321 17.07 -14.77 2.47
N ASN A 322 16.86 -13.63 3.13
CA ASN A 322 16.91 -12.32 2.45
C ASN A 322 18.26 -12.08 1.74
N THR A 323 19.38 -12.48 2.36
CA THR A 323 20.71 -12.37 1.74
C THR A 323 20.83 -13.27 0.50
N GLU A 324 20.37 -14.52 0.57
CA GLU A 324 20.41 -15.42 -0.60
C GLU A 324 19.50 -14.92 -1.73
N MET A 325 18.31 -14.41 -1.40
CA MET A 325 17.43 -13.76 -2.38
C MET A 325 18.13 -12.56 -3.03
N TRP A 326 18.79 -11.71 -2.25
CA TRP A 326 19.53 -10.54 -2.74
C TRP A 326 20.63 -10.93 -3.73
N GLU A 327 21.43 -11.93 -3.40
CA GLU A 327 22.50 -12.45 -4.26
C GLU A 327 21.96 -13.12 -5.52
N LYS A 328 20.90 -13.94 -5.39
CA LYS A 328 20.31 -14.66 -6.53
C LYS A 328 19.47 -13.77 -7.44
N MET A 329 18.97 -12.66 -6.93
CA MET A 329 18.26 -11.65 -7.72
C MET A 329 19.19 -10.72 -8.50
N ASP A 330 20.51 -10.84 -8.34
CA ASP A 330 21.48 -10.06 -9.08
C ASP A 330 21.38 -10.34 -10.60
N PRO A 331 21.03 -9.33 -11.43
CA PRO A 331 20.95 -9.49 -12.88
C PRO A 331 22.30 -9.74 -13.56
N ASP A 332 23.44 -9.47 -12.91
CA ASP A 332 24.78 -9.80 -13.41
C ASP A 332 25.14 -11.29 -13.18
N LYS A 333 24.30 -12.02 -12.42
CA LYS A 333 24.50 -13.44 -12.12
C LYS A 333 23.51 -14.30 -12.87
N ASN A 334 23.94 -15.51 -13.23
CA ASN A 334 23.14 -16.46 -14.01
C ASN A 334 22.19 -17.31 -13.13
N PHE A 335 21.66 -16.74 -12.05
CA PHE A 335 20.70 -17.40 -11.15
C PHE A 335 19.25 -17.11 -11.56
N ASN A 336 18.99 -15.89 -11.99
CA ASN A 336 17.67 -15.43 -12.43
C ASN A 336 17.33 -15.95 -13.83
N ARG A 337 16.04 -16.21 -14.06
CA ARG A 337 15.53 -16.67 -15.36
C ARG A 337 15.28 -15.54 -16.36
N TYR A 338 15.41 -14.30 -15.91
CA TYR A 338 15.08 -13.14 -16.71
C TYR A 338 16.01 -11.98 -16.33
N VAL A 339 16.19 -11.10 -17.31
CA VAL A 339 16.71 -9.75 -17.17
C VAL A 339 15.87 -8.87 -18.10
N TYR A 340 15.64 -7.61 -17.74
CA TYR A 340 14.92 -6.71 -18.63
C TYR A 340 15.79 -6.36 -19.84
N ASP A 341 15.23 -6.51 -21.04
CA ASP A 341 15.91 -6.26 -22.33
C ASP A 341 16.51 -4.83 -22.43
N ASN A 342 15.80 -3.83 -21.92
CA ASN A 342 16.27 -2.45 -21.89
C ASN A 342 15.71 -1.67 -20.70
N PHE A 343 16.33 -0.51 -20.43
CA PHE A 343 15.88 0.46 -19.44
C PHE A 343 15.46 1.79 -20.09
N LYS A 344 14.48 1.72 -21.01
CA LYS A 344 13.85 2.88 -21.63
C LYS A 344 12.52 3.25 -20.98
N TRP A 345 12.38 4.53 -20.66
CA TRP A 345 11.19 5.20 -20.13
C TRP A 345 10.81 6.36 -21.05
N ASP A 346 10.61 6.08 -22.34
CA ASP A 346 10.37 7.11 -23.37
C ASP A 346 9.11 7.96 -23.10
N HIS A 347 8.16 7.45 -22.31
CA HIS A 347 7.02 8.24 -21.85
C HIS A 347 7.45 9.35 -20.88
N CYS A 348 8.46 9.13 -20.04
CA CYS A 348 9.02 10.14 -19.14
C CYS A 348 9.81 11.23 -19.87
N ALA A 349 10.40 10.92 -21.03
CA ALA A 349 10.98 11.94 -21.91
C ALA A 349 9.94 12.95 -22.41
N LYS A 350 8.67 12.54 -22.57
CA LYS A 350 7.57 13.46 -22.91
C LYS A 350 7.18 14.38 -21.76
N GLU A 351 7.57 14.03 -20.53
CA GLU A 351 7.42 14.83 -19.31
C GLU A 351 8.71 15.60 -18.94
N ASN A 352 9.66 15.69 -19.88
CA ASN A 352 10.98 16.33 -19.72
C ASN A 352 11.94 15.64 -18.74
N TYR A 353 11.73 14.36 -18.39
CA TYR A 353 12.72 13.57 -17.65
C TYR A 353 13.62 12.76 -18.61
N PRO A 354 14.89 12.48 -18.26
CA PRO A 354 15.73 11.60 -19.06
C PRO A 354 15.07 10.23 -19.30
N SER A 355 15.15 9.68 -20.52
CA SER A 355 14.53 8.39 -20.86
C SER A 355 15.18 7.19 -20.14
N ASN A 356 16.36 7.37 -19.56
CA ASN A 356 17.04 6.41 -18.70
C ASN A 356 16.80 6.70 -17.20
N LEU A 357 16.01 7.71 -16.83
CA LEU A 357 15.73 8.12 -15.45
C LEU A 357 16.96 8.39 -14.57
N VAL A 358 18.15 8.59 -15.14
CA VAL A 358 19.37 8.88 -14.38
C VAL A 358 19.67 10.38 -14.49
N PHE A 359 20.00 11.00 -13.37
CA PHE A 359 20.36 12.42 -13.32
C PHE A 359 21.62 12.69 -14.15
N ASP A 360 21.51 13.61 -15.10
CA ASP A 360 22.60 13.99 -16.02
C ASP A 360 23.21 15.36 -15.71
N GLY A 361 22.79 16.01 -14.61
CA GLY A 361 23.17 17.39 -14.28
C GLY A 361 22.03 18.41 -14.46
N THR A 362 20.91 18.04 -15.08
CA THR A 362 19.75 18.92 -15.24
C THR A 362 18.68 18.67 -14.18
N ILE A 363 18.39 19.69 -13.37
CA ILE A 363 17.26 19.67 -12.43
C ILE A 363 16.03 20.09 -13.22
N VAL A 364 15.09 19.15 -13.38
CA VAL A 364 13.74 19.42 -13.87
C VAL A 364 12.87 19.55 -12.62
N ASP A 365 12.20 20.68 -12.51
CA ASP A 365 11.75 21.36 -11.29
C ASP A 365 10.97 20.56 -10.21
N ASP A 366 10.95 21.17 -9.02
CA ASP A 366 10.36 20.79 -7.73
C ASP A 366 8.83 20.93 -7.68
N ASP A 367 8.10 19.88 -8.10
CA ASP A 367 6.64 19.89 -8.03
C ASP A 367 6.05 19.18 -6.79
N GLY A 368 6.86 18.93 -5.76
CA GLY A 368 6.39 18.48 -4.45
C GLY A 368 5.81 17.07 -4.46
N SER A 369 6.70 16.07 -4.50
CA SER A 369 6.39 14.64 -4.41
C SER A 369 5.29 14.30 -3.40
N ALA A 370 4.45 13.33 -3.76
CA ALA A 370 3.22 12.92 -3.07
C ALA A 370 3.34 12.56 -1.58
N TRP A 371 4.56 12.38 -1.05
CA TRP A 371 4.80 11.94 0.33
C TRP A 371 5.91 12.74 1.04
N GLY A 372 6.27 13.89 0.48
CA GLY A 372 7.32 14.79 1.00
C GLY A 372 6.81 16.14 1.52
N ARG A 373 5.52 16.23 1.88
CA ARG A 373 4.97 17.32 2.70
C ARG A 373 4.27 16.73 3.91
#